data_AF-A0A0D2JG28-F1
#
_entry.id   AF-A0A0D2JG28-F1
#
_cell.length_a   1.000
_cell.length_b   1.000
_cell.length_c   1.000
_cell.angle_alpha   90.00
_cell.angle_beta   90.00
_cell.angle_gamma   90.00
#
_symmetry.space_group_name_H-M   'P 1'
#
loop_
_entity.id
_entity.type
_entity.pdbx_description
1 polymer ?
#
loop_
_entity_poly.entity_id
_entity_poly.type
_entity_poly.pdbx_seq_one_letter_code
_entity_poly.pdbx_strand_id
1 'polypeptide(L)'
;MKKSIVLVFLLFSALVFSTSVALAQEVIQSFSGNGSKNTRPFTVQDGWEIQWDARGAIFQVFLHNANGEMVGVPANQQGAGKGASYQAKGGKYYLMVNAVGPWKVKLVNLSKQASAPKTKPKPGYIASFKGNGAKTTRPFEAPNGWEIQWDARGAVFQVFLHNANGEMAGVPANQQGAGKGASYQAKGGKYYLMVNAMGAWRIKIVKVD
;
A
#
# COMPACT_ATOMS: atom_id res chain seq x y z
N MET A 1 0.29 72.08 29.27
CA MET A 1 0.94 71.41 28.12
C MET A 1 1.11 69.93 28.44
N LYS A 2 0.24 69.07 27.90
CA LYS A 2 0.30 67.61 28.10
C LYS A 2 1.19 67.00 27.04
N LYS A 3 2.26 66.29 27.44
CA LYS A 3 3.11 65.51 26.53
C LYS A 3 2.52 64.10 26.41
N SER A 4 2.10 63.73 25.21
CA SER A 4 1.66 62.37 24.89
C SER A 4 2.88 61.50 24.61
N ILE A 5 3.02 60.39 25.34
CA ILE A 5 3.99 59.33 25.07
C ILE A 5 3.29 58.32 24.16
N VAL A 6 3.80 58.11 22.95
CA VAL A 6 3.35 57.06 22.04
C VAL A 6 4.21 55.82 22.30
N LEU A 7 3.59 54.76 22.80
CA LEU A 7 4.23 53.47 23.05
C LEU A 7 4.04 52.58 21.81
N VAL A 8 5.13 52.28 21.10
CA VAL A 8 5.12 51.38 19.93
C VAL A 8 5.38 49.95 20.41
N PHE A 9 4.39 49.08 20.32
CA PHE A 9 4.55 47.64 20.53
C PHE A 9 5.07 46.99 19.24
N LEU A 10 6.32 46.52 19.26
CA LEU A 10 6.87 45.62 18.25
C LEU A 10 6.42 44.19 18.55
N LEU A 11 5.45 43.68 17.78
CA LEU A 11 5.06 42.27 17.80
C LEU A 11 6.12 41.44 17.06
N PHE A 12 6.91 40.65 17.79
CA PHE A 12 7.77 39.62 17.21
C PHE A 12 6.92 38.37 16.93
N SER A 13 6.46 38.22 15.69
CA SER A 13 5.86 36.96 15.22
C SER A 13 6.95 35.93 15.00
N ALA A 14 7.12 35.01 15.96
CA ALA A 14 7.99 33.85 15.80
C ALA A 14 7.40 32.91 14.73
N LEU A 15 8.03 32.86 13.56
CA LEU A 15 7.75 31.85 12.54
C LEU A 15 8.27 30.49 13.05
N VAL A 16 7.36 29.66 13.56
CA VAL A 16 7.67 28.27 13.88
C VAL A 16 7.67 27.49 12.56
N PHE A 17 8.85 27.28 11.98
CA PHE A 17 9.02 26.35 10.87
C PHE A 17 8.92 24.92 11.37
N SER A 18 7.74 24.32 11.22
CA SER A 18 7.55 22.88 11.39
C SER A 18 8.30 22.14 10.27
N THR A 19 9.53 21.72 10.52
CA THR A 19 10.26 20.84 9.61
C THR A 19 9.60 19.47 9.61
N SER A 20 8.79 19.19 8.60
CA SER A 20 8.24 17.85 8.39
C SER A 20 9.39 16.91 7.96
N VAL A 21 9.86 16.07 8.88
CA VAL A 21 10.79 14.99 8.55
C VAL A 21 10.06 14.02 7.63
N ALA A 22 10.41 14.04 6.34
CA ALA A 22 9.99 12.99 5.44
C ALA A 22 10.68 11.70 5.88
N LEU A 23 9.92 10.77 6.48
CA LEU A 23 10.43 9.44 6.84
C LEU A 23 11.06 8.78 5.60
N ALA A 24 12.39 8.64 5.63
CA ALA A 24 13.14 7.97 4.58
C ALA A 24 12.81 6.48 4.61
N GLN A 25 12.28 5.95 3.50
CA GLN A 25 12.20 4.51 3.29
C GLN A 25 13.60 4.02 2.94
N GLU A 26 14.09 3.01 3.64
CA GLU A 26 15.37 2.39 3.32
C GLU A 26 15.19 1.51 2.07
N VAL A 27 15.90 1.86 1.00
CA VAL A 27 15.92 1.05 -0.23
C VAL A 27 16.90 -0.09 -0.02
N ILE A 28 16.37 -1.31 0.01
CA ILE A 28 17.15 -2.54 0.15
C ILE A 28 17.86 -2.86 -1.17
N GLN A 29 17.09 -2.83 -2.27
CA GLN A 29 17.62 -3.14 -3.60
C GLN A 29 16.74 -2.51 -4.68
N SER A 30 17.34 -2.24 -5.84
CA SER A 30 16.62 -1.75 -7.02
C SER A 30 16.94 -2.62 -8.22
N PHE A 31 15.93 -2.83 -9.06
CA PHE A 31 16.03 -3.58 -10.30
C PHE A 31 15.39 -2.78 -11.44
N SER A 32 15.88 -2.99 -12.65
CA SER A 32 15.26 -2.49 -13.86
C SER A 32 15.44 -3.47 -15.01
N GLY A 33 14.56 -3.35 -15.99
CA GLY A 33 14.60 -4.15 -17.21
C GLY A 33 13.64 -3.64 -18.27
N ASN A 34 13.67 -4.31 -19.41
CA ASN A 34 12.69 -4.18 -20.49
C ASN A 34 12.35 -5.60 -20.93
N GLY A 35 11.08 -5.99 -20.85
CA GLY A 35 10.69 -7.39 -21.01
C GLY A 35 10.84 -8.21 -19.73
N SER A 36 10.84 -9.54 -19.88
CA SER A 36 10.88 -10.48 -18.75
C SER A 36 12.28 -10.68 -18.18
N LYS A 37 12.40 -10.87 -16.86
CA LYS A 37 13.68 -11.04 -16.15
C LYS A 37 13.49 -11.68 -14.77
N ASN A 38 14.44 -12.54 -14.39
CA ASN A 38 14.61 -12.95 -13.00
C ASN A 38 15.66 -12.09 -12.30
N THR A 39 15.41 -11.71 -11.05
CA THR A 39 16.41 -10.99 -10.25
C THR A 39 17.41 -11.97 -9.64
N ARG A 40 18.58 -11.46 -9.22
CA ARG A 40 19.39 -12.19 -8.24
C ARG A 40 18.60 -12.33 -6.93
N PRO A 41 18.84 -13.40 -6.14
CA PRO A 41 18.25 -13.51 -4.82
C PRO A 41 18.63 -12.35 -3.90
N PHE A 42 17.75 -12.02 -2.96
CA PHE A 42 17.92 -10.97 -1.96
C PHE A 42 17.33 -11.42 -0.62
N THR A 43 17.76 -10.78 0.46
CA THR A 43 17.26 -11.02 1.82
C THR A 43 16.60 -9.76 2.36
N VAL A 44 15.46 -9.92 3.02
CA VAL A 44 14.64 -8.84 3.59
C VAL A 44 14.17 -9.20 4.99
N GLN A 45 13.89 -8.18 5.80
CA GLN A 45 13.24 -8.35 7.10
C GLN A 45 11.72 -8.41 6.93
N ASP A 46 11.00 -8.73 8.01
CA ASP A 46 9.55 -8.64 8.05
C ASP A 46 9.08 -7.21 7.74
N GLY A 47 7.92 -7.09 7.09
CA GLY A 47 7.30 -5.80 6.81
C GLY A 47 8.04 -4.96 5.77
N TRP A 48 8.11 -5.46 4.54
CA TRP A 48 8.78 -4.80 3.41
C TRP A 48 7.80 -4.54 2.26
N GLU A 49 8.20 -3.75 1.27
CA GLU A 49 7.41 -3.53 0.05
C GLU A 49 8.20 -3.76 -1.23
N ILE A 50 7.47 -4.26 -2.23
CA ILE A 50 7.87 -4.22 -3.63
C ILE A 50 7.16 -3.03 -4.25
N GLN A 51 7.91 -2.02 -4.67
CA GLN A 51 7.39 -0.83 -5.36
C GLN A 51 7.82 -0.86 -6.82
N TRP A 52 6.94 -0.44 -7.74
CA TRP A 52 7.23 -0.48 -9.16
C TRP A 52 6.77 0.75 -9.92
N ASP A 53 7.40 0.96 -11.08
CA ASP A 53 7.01 1.86 -12.16
C ASP A 53 7.20 1.12 -13.48
N ALA A 54 6.11 0.80 -14.17
CA ALA A 54 6.11 0.07 -15.43
C ALA A 54 5.46 0.91 -16.53
N ARG A 55 6.05 0.91 -17.73
CA ARG A 55 5.57 1.70 -18.88
C ARG A 55 5.07 0.82 -20.04
N GLY A 56 4.67 -0.39 -19.71
CA GLY A 56 4.36 -1.46 -20.64
C GLY A 56 2.89 -1.80 -20.79
N ALA A 57 2.56 -2.72 -21.69
CA ALA A 57 1.19 -3.24 -21.84
C ALA A 57 0.83 -4.26 -20.73
N ILE A 58 1.82 -4.98 -20.23
CA ILE A 58 1.68 -5.99 -19.17
C ILE A 58 2.85 -5.84 -18.20
N PHE A 59 2.56 -5.91 -16.90
CA PHE A 59 3.57 -5.99 -15.86
C PHE A 59 3.12 -6.91 -14.73
N GLN A 60 3.85 -8.01 -14.57
CA GLN A 60 3.60 -9.01 -13.54
C GLN A 60 4.87 -9.27 -12.75
N VAL A 61 4.70 -9.43 -11.44
CA VAL A 61 5.77 -9.80 -10.53
C VAL A 61 5.32 -11.02 -9.75
N PHE A 62 6.12 -12.07 -9.80
CA PHE A 62 5.98 -13.28 -9.01
C PHE A 62 7.10 -13.30 -7.97
N LEU A 63 6.74 -13.53 -6.72
CA LEU A 63 7.67 -13.65 -5.61
C LEU A 63 7.96 -15.13 -5.39
N HIS A 64 9.22 -15.51 -5.46
CA HIS A 64 9.67 -16.88 -5.20
C HIS A 64 10.59 -16.93 -3.99
N ASN A 65 10.48 -18.00 -3.19
CA ASN A 65 11.41 -18.25 -2.09
C ASN A 65 12.74 -18.85 -2.59
N ALA A 66 13.67 -19.10 -1.67
CA ALA A 66 14.99 -19.66 -1.98
C ALA A 66 14.95 -21.07 -2.61
N ASN A 67 13.87 -21.83 -2.42
CA ASN A 67 13.67 -23.15 -3.00
C ASN A 67 13.06 -23.09 -4.42
N GLY A 68 12.74 -21.90 -4.91
CA GLY A 68 12.10 -21.71 -6.21
C GLY A 68 10.57 -21.74 -6.18
N GLU A 69 9.95 -21.97 -5.02
CA GLU A 69 8.50 -22.02 -4.88
C GLU A 69 7.91 -20.62 -4.99
N MET A 70 6.83 -20.47 -5.76
CA MET A 70 6.09 -19.21 -5.84
C MET A 70 5.27 -19.01 -4.58
N VAL A 71 5.56 -17.93 -3.84
CA VAL A 71 4.91 -17.60 -2.57
C VAL A 71 3.98 -16.40 -2.67
N GLY A 72 3.90 -15.75 -3.83
CA GLY A 72 2.94 -14.67 -4.04
C GLY A 72 3.01 -14.03 -5.43
N VAL A 73 1.99 -13.22 -5.74
CA VAL A 73 1.91 -12.40 -6.96
C VAL A 73 1.77 -10.92 -6.58
N PRO A 74 2.87 -10.23 -6.21
CA PRO A 74 2.82 -8.85 -5.76
C PRO A 74 2.25 -7.86 -6.76
N ALA A 75 2.36 -8.13 -8.06
CA ALA A 75 1.80 -7.26 -9.10
C ALA A 75 1.23 -8.11 -10.24
N ASN A 76 0.03 -7.76 -10.69
CA ASN A 76 -0.56 -8.24 -11.94
C ASN A 76 -1.32 -7.09 -12.59
N GLN A 77 -0.61 -6.28 -13.36
CA GLN A 77 -1.07 -4.99 -13.89
C GLN A 77 -1.17 -5.05 -15.41
N GLN A 78 -2.29 -4.57 -15.94
CA GLN A 78 -2.46 -4.25 -17.36
C GLN A 78 -2.21 -2.76 -17.59
N GLY A 79 -1.46 -2.46 -18.63
CA GLY A 79 -1.04 -1.11 -18.99
C GLY A 79 0.06 -0.54 -18.08
N ALA A 80 0.47 0.68 -18.41
CA ALA A 80 1.47 1.42 -17.67
C ALA A 80 0.93 1.87 -16.30
N GLY A 81 1.82 1.98 -15.32
CA GLY A 81 1.42 2.39 -13.99
C GLY A 81 2.48 2.15 -12.93
N LYS A 82 2.27 2.82 -11.80
CA LYS A 82 3.05 2.67 -10.58
C LYS A 82 2.25 1.93 -9.53
N GLY A 83 2.94 1.18 -8.69
CA GLY A 83 2.29 0.48 -7.59
C GLY A 83 3.27 0.08 -6.50
N ALA A 84 2.70 -0.56 -5.48
CA ALA A 84 3.42 -1.05 -4.32
C ALA A 84 2.64 -2.20 -3.70
N SER A 85 3.32 -3.25 -3.24
CA SER A 85 2.70 -4.37 -2.53
C SER A 85 3.49 -4.74 -1.30
N TYR A 86 2.80 -4.69 -0.17
CA TYR A 86 3.33 -5.08 1.14
C TYR A 86 3.55 -6.58 1.25
N GLN A 87 4.63 -6.97 1.91
CA GLN A 87 4.98 -8.34 2.22
C GLN A 87 5.20 -8.43 3.74
N ALA A 88 4.40 -9.28 4.40
CA ALA A 88 4.45 -9.41 5.85
C ALA A 88 5.72 -10.09 6.33
N LYS A 89 6.12 -11.17 5.64
CA LYS A 89 7.21 -12.05 6.06
C LYS A 89 8.51 -11.68 5.34
N GLY A 90 9.57 -11.61 6.12
CA GLY A 90 10.95 -11.54 5.69
C GLY A 90 11.49 -12.91 5.28
N GLY A 91 12.70 -12.91 4.76
CA GLY A 91 13.36 -14.12 4.26
C GLY A 91 14.21 -13.87 3.03
N LYS A 92 14.60 -14.97 2.38
CA LYS A 92 15.38 -14.96 1.15
C LYS A 92 14.48 -15.26 -0.04
N TYR A 93 14.48 -14.36 -1.02
CA TYR A 93 13.58 -14.40 -2.17
C TYR A 93 14.29 -14.04 -3.47
N TYR A 94 13.61 -14.26 -4.59
CA TYR A 94 13.89 -13.59 -5.86
C TYR A 94 12.57 -13.21 -6.54
N LEU A 95 12.62 -12.26 -7.47
CA LEU A 95 11.48 -11.89 -8.31
C LEU A 95 11.64 -12.52 -9.69
N MET A 96 10.56 -13.12 -10.18
CA MET A 96 10.36 -13.34 -11.61
C MET A 96 9.45 -12.23 -12.13
N VAL A 97 9.97 -11.41 -13.04
CA VAL A 97 9.23 -10.32 -13.68
C VAL A 97 8.84 -10.76 -15.09
N ASN A 98 7.55 -10.71 -15.39
CA ASN A 98 7.04 -10.88 -16.75
C ASN A 98 6.44 -9.55 -17.22
N ALA A 99 6.97 -8.97 -18.29
CA ALA A 99 6.57 -7.63 -18.71
C ALA A 99 6.68 -7.44 -20.23
N VAL A 100 5.89 -6.51 -20.75
CA VAL A 100 5.99 -6.01 -22.13
C VAL A 100 6.32 -4.53 -22.07
N GLY A 101 7.61 -4.16 -22.11
CA GLY A 101 8.09 -2.78 -21.98
C GLY A 101 8.99 -2.54 -20.78
N PRO A 102 9.49 -1.30 -20.58
CA PRO A 102 10.46 -0.99 -19.55
C PRO A 102 9.81 -0.85 -18.17
N TRP A 103 10.55 -1.25 -17.15
CA TRP A 103 10.12 -1.22 -15.75
C TRP A 103 11.27 -0.95 -14.78
N LYS A 104 10.91 -0.43 -13.60
CA LYS A 104 11.76 -0.31 -12.42
C LYS A 104 11.04 -0.91 -11.22
N VAL A 105 11.78 -1.65 -10.40
CA VAL A 105 11.32 -2.21 -9.13
C VAL A 105 12.27 -1.76 -8.02
N LYS A 106 11.71 -1.38 -6.87
CA LYS A 106 12.45 -1.11 -5.64
C LYS A 106 11.93 -2.00 -4.53
N LEU A 107 12.85 -2.56 -3.77
CA LEU A 107 12.57 -3.23 -2.51
C LEU A 107 12.86 -2.25 -1.39
N VAL A 108 11.91 -2.04 -0.50
CA VAL A 108 12.07 -1.11 0.62
C VAL A 108 11.66 -1.74 1.94
N ASN A 109 12.41 -1.46 3.00
CA ASN A 109 11.98 -1.76 4.36
C ASN A 109 10.98 -0.68 4.80
N LEU A 110 9.85 -1.11 5.38
CA LEU A 110 9.01 -0.17 6.09
C LEU A 110 9.53 -0.05 7.51
N SER A 111 10.07 1.11 7.87
CA SER A 111 10.34 1.39 9.29
C SER A 111 9.03 1.25 10.09
N LYS A 112 9.11 0.88 11.36
CA LYS A 112 7.94 0.69 12.25
C LYS A 112 6.95 1.87 12.24
N GLN A 113 7.37 3.06 11.80
CA GLN A 113 6.57 4.29 11.72
C GLN A 113 5.92 4.58 10.34
N ALA A 114 6.20 3.81 9.29
CA ALA A 114 5.66 4.06 7.94
C ALA A 114 4.21 3.54 7.74
N SER A 115 3.51 3.20 8.83
CA SER A 115 2.29 2.39 8.87
C SER A 115 0.97 3.11 8.55
N ALA A 116 0.96 4.40 8.20
CA ALA A 116 -0.30 5.08 7.88
C ALA A 116 -0.19 6.02 6.66
N PRO A 117 -1.25 6.12 5.83
CA PRO A 117 -1.41 7.22 4.89
C PRO A 117 -1.33 8.58 5.62
N LYS A 118 -0.53 9.53 5.11
CA LYS A 118 -0.28 10.86 5.73
C LYS A 118 -1.49 11.81 5.75
N THR A 119 -2.68 11.35 5.39
CA THR A 119 -3.91 12.16 5.43
C THR A 119 -4.69 11.83 6.68
N LYS A 120 -4.86 12.83 7.56
CA LYS A 120 -5.76 12.75 8.72
C LYS A 120 -7.11 12.19 8.24
N PRO A 121 -7.53 11.00 8.70
CA PRO A 121 -8.76 10.41 8.18
C PRO A 121 -9.93 11.35 8.47
N LYS A 122 -10.87 11.47 7.51
CA LYS A 122 -12.17 12.06 7.81
C LYS A 122 -12.80 11.28 8.97
N PRO A 123 -13.59 11.92 9.86
CA PRO A 123 -14.31 11.18 10.91
C PRO A 123 -15.02 9.95 10.33
N GLY A 124 -14.80 8.78 10.95
CA GLY A 124 -15.32 7.50 10.48
C GLY A 124 -14.47 6.76 9.43
N TYR A 125 -13.43 7.37 8.87
CA TYR A 125 -12.50 6.70 7.95
C TYR A 125 -11.30 6.15 8.71
N ILE A 126 -10.91 4.92 8.42
CA ILE A 126 -9.73 4.26 9.00
C ILE A 126 -8.58 4.28 7.98
N ALA A 127 -8.85 3.82 6.75
CA ALA A 127 -7.86 3.76 5.68
C ALA A 127 -8.53 3.82 4.30
N SER A 128 -7.75 4.12 3.26
CA SER A 128 -8.21 4.00 1.88
C SER A 128 -7.10 3.53 0.97
N PHE A 129 -7.47 2.65 0.04
CA PHE A 129 -6.56 2.04 -0.91
C PHE A 129 -7.15 2.15 -2.32
N LYS A 130 -6.27 2.20 -3.31
CA LYS A 130 -6.63 2.14 -4.73
C LYS A 130 -5.56 1.38 -5.48
N GLY A 131 -5.94 0.79 -6.60
CA GLY A 131 -5.03 0.07 -7.47
C GLY A 131 -5.64 -0.23 -8.83
N ASN A 132 -4.82 -0.82 -9.68
CA ASN A 132 -5.22 -1.44 -10.93
C ASN A 132 -4.53 -2.80 -11.00
N GLY A 133 -5.30 -3.89 -10.99
CA GLY A 133 -4.74 -5.23 -10.89
C GLY A 133 -4.53 -5.73 -9.46
N ALA A 134 -3.70 -6.77 -9.31
CA ALA A 134 -3.39 -7.36 -8.00
C ALA A 134 -2.48 -6.44 -7.14
N LYS A 135 -2.71 -6.44 -5.82
CA LYS A 135 -1.94 -5.63 -4.85
C LYS A 135 -2.11 -6.17 -3.42
N THR A 136 -1.08 -6.05 -2.61
CA THR A 136 -1.20 -6.20 -1.14
C THR A 136 -1.08 -4.84 -0.47
N THR A 137 -2.05 -4.45 0.35
CA THR A 137 -2.04 -3.14 1.04
C THR A 137 -1.06 -3.14 2.20
N ARG A 138 -0.60 -1.94 2.59
CA ARG A 138 -0.01 -1.76 3.92
C ARG A 138 -1.00 -2.19 5.01
N PRO A 139 -0.50 -2.60 6.19
CA PRO A 139 -1.37 -2.89 7.30
C PRO A 139 -2.08 -1.63 7.81
N PHE A 140 -3.25 -1.82 8.40
CA PHE A 140 -4.05 -0.81 9.08
C PHE A 140 -4.62 -1.40 10.38
N GLU A 141 -4.95 -0.54 11.33
CA GLU A 141 -5.61 -0.92 12.57
C GLU A 141 -7.08 -0.51 12.52
N ALA A 142 -7.98 -1.42 12.89
CA ALA A 142 -9.41 -1.20 12.92
C ALA A 142 -9.97 -1.51 14.32
N PRO A 143 -10.97 -0.75 14.80
CA PRO A 143 -11.70 -1.07 16.04
C PRO A 143 -12.60 -2.29 15.82
N ASN A 144 -13.29 -2.74 16.88
CA ASN A 144 -14.45 -3.63 16.69
C ASN A 144 -15.55 -2.89 15.90
N GLY A 145 -16.31 -3.63 15.09
CA GLY A 145 -17.40 -3.06 14.29
C GLY A 145 -16.91 -2.10 13.21
N TRP A 146 -16.48 -2.65 12.08
CA TRP A 146 -15.97 -1.85 10.95
C TRP A 146 -16.35 -2.47 9.61
N GLU A 147 -16.17 -1.72 8.53
CA GLU A 147 -16.57 -2.12 7.18
C GLU A 147 -15.46 -1.96 6.16
N ILE A 148 -15.44 -2.88 5.21
CA ILE A 148 -14.69 -2.77 3.95
C ILE A 148 -15.65 -2.38 2.85
N GLN A 149 -15.57 -1.14 2.38
CA GLN A 149 -16.38 -0.64 1.26
C GLN A 149 -15.53 -0.57 0.00
N TRP A 150 -16.07 -1.02 -1.13
CA TRP A 150 -15.31 -1.15 -2.37
C TRP A 150 -16.11 -0.72 -3.62
N ASP A 151 -15.37 -0.24 -4.62
CA ASP A 151 -15.82 0.02 -5.99
C ASP A 151 -14.74 -0.54 -6.92
N ALA A 152 -15.12 -1.48 -7.78
CA ALA A 152 -14.22 -2.18 -8.66
C ALA A 152 -14.72 -2.16 -10.10
N ARG A 153 -13.76 -2.09 -11.03
CA ARG A 153 -13.97 -2.13 -12.48
C ARG A 153 -13.20 -3.30 -13.05
N GLY A 154 -13.74 -3.88 -14.12
CA GLY A 154 -13.12 -4.96 -14.87
C GLY A 154 -13.70 -6.33 -14.56
N ALA A 155 -12.98 -7.41 -14.89
CA ALA A 155 -13.59 -8.74 -15.01
C ALA A 155 -13.66 -9.53 -13.69
N VAL A 156 -12.70 -9.31 -12.79
CA VAL A 156 -12.59 -10.02 -11.51
C VAL A 156 -12.14 -9.05 -10.44
N PHE A 157 -12.73 -9.14 -9.25
CA PHE A 157 -12.29 -8.42 -8.06
C PHE A 157 -12.53 -9.26 -6.81
N GLN A 158 -11.44 -9.64 -6.16
CA GLN A 158 -11.43 -10.42 -4.93
C GLN A 158 -10.59 -9.70 -3.89
N VAL A 159 -11.07 -9.72 -2.64
CA VAL A 159 -10.36 -9.15 -1.50
C VAL A 159 -10.26 -10.23 -0.44
N PHE A 160 -9.03 -10.53 -0.04
CA PHE A 160 -8.71 -11.41 1.07
C PHE A 160 -8.21 -10.55 2.23
N LEU A 161 -8.82 -10.73 3.40
CA LEU A 161 -8.44 -10.07 4.63
C LEU A 161 -7.45 -10.95 5.39
N HIS A 162 -6.29 -10.42 5.73
CA HIS A 162 -5.29 -11.11 6.54
C HIS A 162 -5.01 -10.34 7.82
N ASN A 163 -4.70 -11.05 8.91
CA ASN A 163 -4.22 -10.44 10.15
C ASN A 163 -2.73 -10.11 10.08
N ALA A 164 -2.18 -9.51 11.14
CA ALA A 164 -0.77 -9.12 11.21
C ALA A 164 0.23 -10.30 11.09
N ASN A 165 -0.18 -11.52 11.46
CA ASN A 165 0.65 -12.74 11.34
C ASN A 165 0.63 -13.34 9.93
N GLY A 166 -0.21 -12.78 9.05
CA GLY A 166 -0.40 -13.21 7.67
C GLY A 166 -1.45 -14.31 7.50
N GLU A 167 -2.18 -14.66 8.55
CA GLU A 167 -3.26 -15.65 8.49
C GLU A 167 -4.49 -15.02 7.85
N MET A 168 -5.20 -15.79 7.02
CA MET A 168 -6.42 -15.33 6.38
C MET A 168 -7.55 -15.25 7.42
N ALA A 169 -8.10 -14.06 7.60
CA ALA A 169 -9.23 -13.79 8.49
C ALA A 169 -10.58 -13.85 7.78
N GLY A 170 -10.61 -13.68 6.44
CA GLY A 170 -11.83 -13.81 5.65
C GLY A 170 -11.69 -13.36 4.20
N VAL A 171 -12.77 -13.51 3.44
CA VAL A 171 -12.88 -13.09 2.03
C VAL A 171 -14.03 -12.07 1.90
N PRO A 172 -13.79 -10.79 2.22
CA PRO A 172 -14.84 -9.78 2.25
C PRO A 172 -15.43 -9.45 0.88
N ALA A 173 -14.78 -9.76 -0.24
CA ALA A 173 -15.35 -9.53 -1.56
C ALA A 173 -14.91 -10.60 -2.55
N ASN A 174 -15.84 -11.08 -3.36
CA ASN A 174 -15.60 -11.97 -4.49
C ASN A 174 -16.60 -11.62 -5.60
N GLN A 175 -16.21 -10.70 -6.48
CA GLN A 175 -17.05 -10.11 -7.51
C GLN A 175 -16.55 -10.50 -8.91
N GLN A 176 -17.48 -10.91 -9.77
CA GLN A 176 -17.27 -11.00 -11.22
C GLN A 176 -17.83 -9.76 -11.90
N GLY A 177 -17.09 -9.20 -12.85
CA GLY A 177 -17.46 -7.94 -13.48
C GLY A 177 -17.30 -6.71 -12.57
N ALA A 178 -17.71 -5.55 -13.07
CA ALA A 178 -17.68 -4.30 -12.32
C ALA A 178 -18.78 -4.27 -11.23
N GLY A 179 -18.51 -3.62 -10.11
CA GLY A 179 -19.47 -3.55 -9.02
C GLY A 179 -19.02 -2.68 -7.86
N LYS A 180 -19.90 -2.54 -6.87
CA LYS A 180 -19.64 -1.90 -5.59
C LYS A 180 -20.27 -2.72 -4.47
N GLY A 181 -19.71 -2.66 -3.27
CA GLY A 181 -20.25 -3.37 -2.12
C GLY A 181 -19.60 -2.97 -0.81
N ALA A 182 -20.09 -3.57 0.28
CA ALA A 182 -19.60 -3.39 1.62
C ALA A 182 -19.66 -4.71 2.40
N SER A 183 -18.70 -4.92 3.30
CA SER A 183 -18.64 -6.13 4.13
C SER A 183 -18.25 -5.78 5.57
N TYR A 184 -19.16 -6.07 6.50
CA TYR A 184 -18.98 -5.84 7.93
C TYR A 184 -17.99 -6.83 8.56
N GLN A 185 -17.17 -6.32 9.47
CA GLN A 185 -16.17 -7.05 10.23
C GLN A 185 -16.39 -6.78 11.72
N ALA A 186 -16.72 -7.82 12.49
CA ALA A 186 -17.03 -7.66 13.92
C ALA A 186 -15.78 -7.40 14.76
N LYS A 187 -14.69 -8.11 14.46
CA LYS A 187 -13.47 -8.10 15.27
C LYS A 187 -12.53 -6.99 14.81
N GLY A 188 -12.06 -6.19 15.76
CA GLY A 188 -10.96 -5.25 15.57
C GLY A 188 -9.60 -5.94 15.62
N GLY A 189 -8.58 -5.17 15.26
CA GLY A 189 -7.21 -5.66 15.20
C GLY A 189 -6.40 -5.00 14.09
N LYS A 190 -5.21 -5.56 13.83
CA LYS A 190 -4.31 -5.13 12.77
C LYS A 190 -4.42 -6.07 11.58
N TYR A 191 -4.71 -5.49 10.42
CA TYR A 191 -5.03 -6.23 9.19
C TYR A 191 -4.31 -5.66 7.99
N TYR A 192 -4.22 -6.45 6.92
CA TYR A 192 -3.92 -5.98 5.57
C TYR A 192 -4.82 -6.71 4.56
N LEU A 193 -4.96 -6.14 3.37
CA LEU A 193 -5.74 -6.73 2.28
C LEU A 193 -4.82 -7.27 1.20
N MET A 194 -5.06 -8.50 0.76
CA MET A 194 -4.59 -8.98 -0.54
C MET A 194 -5.73 -8.82 -1.54
N VAL A 195 -5.52 -8.02 -2.56
CA VAL A 195 -6.48 -7.77 -3.64
C VAL A 195 -6.02 -8.54 -4.87
N ASN A 196 -6.88 -9.39 -5.40
CA ASN A 196 -6.73 -9.99 -6.71
C ASN A 196 -7.77 -9.37 -7.64
N ALA A 197 -7.33 -8.62 -8.66
CA ALA A 197 -8.25 -7.93 -9.54
C ALA A 197 -7.72 -7.88 -10.97
N MET A 198 -8.65 -7.74 -11.92
CA MET A 198 -8.37 -7.40 -13.30
C MET A 198 -9.08 -6.09 -13.62
N GLY A 199 -8.39 -4.97 -13.38
CA GLY A 199 -8.92 -3.62 -13.59
C GLY A 199 -8.76 -2.71 -12.36
N ALA A 200 -9.25 -1.49 -12.49
CA ALA A 200 -9.12 -0.45 -11.48
C ALA A 200 -10.09 -0.63 -10.32
N TRP A 201 -9.65 -0.33 -9.10
CA TRP A 201 -10.47 -0.46 -7.90
C TRP A 201 -10.11 0.57 -6.83
N ARG A 202 -11.05 0.81 -5.92
CA ARG A 202 -10.90 1.62 -4.71
C ARG A 202 -11.53 0.88 -3.54
N ILE A 203 -10.85 0.93 -2.40
CA ILE A 203 -11.32 0.39 -1.12
C ILE A 203 -11.24 1.48 -0.06
N LYS A 204 -12.26 1.52 0.79
CA LYS A 204 -12.31 2.33 2.01
C LYS A 204 -12.53 1.41 3.19
N ILE A 205 -11.80 1.66 4.26
CA ILE A 205 -12.00 1.04 5.57
C ILE A 205 -12.67 2.10 6.43
N VAL A 206 -13.85 1.80 6.95
CA VAL A 206 -14.63 2.75 7.74
C VAL A 206 -15.08 2.12 9.05
N LYS A 207 -15.21 2.94 10.09
CA LYS A 207 -15.85 2.54 11.34
C LYS A 207 -17.35 2.48 11.12
N VAL A 208 -18.01 1.49 11.72
CA VAL A 208 -19.47 1.45 11.86
C VAL A 208 -19.76 1.77 13.32
N ASP A 209 -20.62 2.75 13.56
CA ASP A 209 -21.09 3.09 14.92
C ASP A 209 -22.30 2.24 15.31
#